data_AF-A0A7C4K211-F1
#
_entry.id   AF-A0A7C4K211-F1
#
_cell.length_a   1.000
_cell.length_b   1.000
_cell.length_c   1.000
_cell.angle_alpha   90.00
_cell.angle_beta   90.00
_cell.angle_gamma   90.00
#
_symmetry.space_group_name_H-M   'P 1'
#
loop_
_entity.id
_entity.type
_entity.pdbx_description
1 polymer ?
#
loop_
_entity_poly.entity_id
_entity_poly.type
_entity_poly.pdbx_seq_one_letter_code
_entity_poly.pdbx_strand_id
1 'polypeptide(L)'
;MTTYYTRQSLWSLFLICAFPLHLWTIVFGLIDMSWTTVRTNLWDAVGVLSYALIFTFLESLIVWLAATLLGFLLPRHWDAERRAMMMGMLVLIAAIWAMAGSLYFLLGKPFPAFVLNFLARSGHPLKLLLAGSGALVLFTFAVPLYLSLRSKRFCKKVQEGLKNLALLSSVYIALDAVGLFIVIIRNL
;
A
#
# COMPACT_ATOMS: atom_id res chain seq x y z
N MET A 1 25.01 21.57 3.02
CA MET A 1 24.65 20.38 2.21
C MET A 1 23.24 19.96 2.58
N THR A 2 22.30 19.94 1.63
CA THR A 2 20.95 19.44 1.88
C THR A 2 20.98 17.91 1.92
N THR A 3 20.67 17.31 3.06
CA THR A 3 20.55 15.85 3.21
C THR A 3 19.33 15.35 2.44
N TYR A 4 19.44 14.19 1.77
CA TYR A 4 18.32 13.65 0.98
C TYR A 4 17.17 13.18 1.86
N TYR A 5 17.53 12.43 2.90
CA TYR A 5 16.63 11.87 3.88
C TYR A 5 17.24 11.98 5.28
N THR A 6 16.38 12.21 6.27
CA THR A 6 16.71 12.04 7.69
C THR A 6 16.28 10.66 8.17
N ARG A 7 16.90 10.12 9.23
CA ARG A 7 16.51 8.84 9.83
C ARG A 7 15.01 8.78 10.17
N GLN A 8 14.48 9.88 10.72
CA GLN A 8 13.06 10.01 11.05
C GLN A 8 12.18 9.97 9.79
N SER A 9 12.59 10.62 8.70
CA SER A 9 11.84 10.61 7.43
C SER A 9 11.84 9.23 6.77
N LEU A 10 12.95 8.49 6.83
CA LEU A 10 13.03 7.11 6.32
C LEU A 10 12.15 6.17 7.13
N TRP A 11 12.19 6.29 8.45
CA TRP A 11 11.35 5.49 9.34
C TRP A 11 9.87 5.77 9.11
N SER A 12 9.49 7.05 8.98
CA SER A 12 8.12 7.44 8.65
C SER A 12 7.68 6.86 7.30
N LEU A 13 8.53 6.96 6.27
CA LEU A 13 8.25 6.38 4.96
C LEU A 13 8.06 4.86 5.03
N PHE A 14 8.90 4.16 5.79
CA PHE A 14 8.77 2.72 6.00
C PHE A 14 7.43 2.36 6.62
N LEU A 15 7.04 3.05 7.69
CA LEU A 15 5.74 2.84 8.34
C LEU A 15 4.57 3.06 7.38
N ILE A 16 4.62 4.11 6.56
CA ILE A 16 3.58 4.39 5.57
C ILE A 16 3.51 3.28 4.50
N CYS A 17 4.64 2.70 4.09
CA CYS A 17 4.69 1.58 3.15
C CYS A 17 4.14 0.30 3.79
N ALA A 18 4.47 0.04 5.05
CA ALA A 18 4.01 -1.11 5.79
C ALA A 18 2.50 -1.10 6.03
N PHE A 19 1.92 0.07 6.35
CA PHE A 19 0.52 0.20 6.74
C PHE A 19 -0.48 -0.54 5.82
N PRO A 20 -0.60 -0.18 4.52
CA PRO A 20 -1.62 -0.78 3.68
C PRO A 20 -1.39 -2.27 3.45
N LEU A 21 -0.13 -2.71 3.40
CA LEU A 21 0.20 -4.12 3.21
C LEU A 21 -0.22 -4.96 4.43
N HIS A 22 0.06 -4.50 5.65
CA HIS A 22 -0.35 -5.19 6.87
C HIS A 22 -1.86 -5.16 7.06
N LEU A 23 -2.49 -4.00 6.83
CA LEU A 23 -3.94 -3.88 6.86
C LEU A 23 -4.59 -4.90 5.93
N TRP A 24 -4.12 -4.98 4.68
CA TRP A 24 -4.68 -5.89 3.69
C TRP A 24 -4.42 -7.35 4.04
N THR A 25 -3.22 -7.67 4.50
CA THR A 25 -2.84 -9.03 4.95
C THR A 25 -3.72 -9.49 6.09
N ILE A 26 -4.01 -8.63 7.07
CA ILE A 26 -4.89 -8.97 8.19
C ILE A 26 -6.32 -9.19 7.70
N VAL A 27 -6.83 -8.33 6.81
CA VAL A 27 -8.18 -8.51 6.23
C VAL A 27 -8.28 -9.87 5.52
N PHE A 28 -7.32 -10.21 4.65
CA PHE A 28 -7.30 -11.51 3.97
C PHE A 28 -7.10 -12.68 4.93
N GLY A 29 -6.18 -12.54 5.87
CA GLY A 29 -5.92 -13.54 6.88
C GLY A 29 -7.16 -13.86 7.72
N LEU A 30 -7.95 -12.86 8.09
CA LEU A 30 -9.22 -13.06 8.81
C LEU A 30 -10.28 -13.75 7.94
N ILE A 31 -10.35 -13.41 6.65
CA ILE A 31 -11.24 -14.09 5.69
C ILE A 31 -10.83 -15.58 5.58
N ASP A 32 -9.55 -15.86 5.38
CA ASP A 32 -9.02 -17.22 5.23
C ASP A 32 -9.03 -18.03 6.53
N MET A 33 -8.94 -17.37 7.68
CA MET A 33 -9.06 -18.02 9.00
C MET A 33 -10.40 -18.74 9.13
N SER A 34 -11.50 -18.13 8.66
CA SER A 34 -12.83 -18.75 8.72
C SER A 34 -12.90 -20.09 7.99
N TRP A 35 -12.16 -20.22 6.89
CA TRP A 35 -12.07 -21.45 6.12
C TRP A 35 -11.10 -22.45 6.74
N THR A 36 -9.97 -21.96 7.27
CA THR A 36 -8.92 -22.79 7.86
C THR A 36 -9.39 -23.46 9.14
N THR A 37 -10.08 -22.74 10.03
CA THR A 37 -10.59 -23.30 11.30
C THR A 37 -11.68 -24.35 11.14
N VAL A 38 -12.36 -24.40 9.99
CA VAL A 38 -13.34 -25.46 9.69
C VAL A 38 -12.63 -26.77 9.32
N ARG A 39 -11.42 -26.69 8.77
CA ARG A 39 -10.65 -27.86 8.29
C ARG A 39 -9.55 -28.31 9.24
N THR A 40 -9.06 -27.40 10.08
CA THR A 40 -7.94 -27.61 11.00
C THR A 40 -8.22 -26.97 12.36
N ASN A 41 -7.17 -26.77 13.15
CA ASN A 41 -7.24 -26.21 14.50
C ASN A 41 -7.12 -24.68 14.43
N LEU A 42 -7.63 -23.97 15.46
CA LEU A 42 -7.39 -22.52 15.61
C LEU A 42 -5.89 -22.18 15.63
N TRP A 43 -5.08 -23.03 16.26
CA TRP A 43 -3.62 -22.83 16.34
C TRP A 43 -2.94 -22.88 14.97
N ASP A 44 -3.43 -23.73 14.05
CA ASP A 44 -2.90 -23.78 12.69
C ASP A 44 -3.23 -22.51 11.92
N ALA A 45 -4.47 -22.02 12.06
CA ALA A 45 -4.91 -20.77 11.44
C ALA A 45 -4.10 -19.56 11.94
N VAL A 46 -3.85 -19.48 13.25
CA VAL A 46 -2.97 -18.45 13.85
C VAL A 46 -1.54 -18.53 13.31
N GLY A 47 -1.01 -19.74 13.14
CA GLY A 47 0.32 -19.91 12.57
C GLY A 47 0.38 -19.52 11.10
N VAL A 48 -0.63 -19.84 10.29
CA VAL A 48 -0.72 -19.37 8.89
C VAL A 48 -0.74 -17.84 8.81
N LEU A 49 -1.54 -17.18 9.65
CA LEU A 49 -1.56 -15.72 9.73
C LEU A 49 -0.19 -15.16 10.16
N SER A 50 0.49 -15.83 11.09
CA SER A 50 1.83 -15.41 11.54
C SER A 50 2.86 -15.46 10.42
N TYR A 51 2.84 -16.52 9.60
CA TYR A 51 3.69 -16.58 8.41
C TYR A 51 3.35 -15.46 7.42
N ALA A 52 2.06 -15.23 7.16
CA ALA A 52 1.62 -14.15 6.27
C ALA A 52 2.14 -12.78 6.73
N LEU A 53 2.05 -12.46 8.03
CA LEU A 53 2.58 -11.21 8.60
C LEU A 53 4.09 -11.06 8.38
N ILE A 54 4.88 -12.12 8.58
CA ILE A 54 6.33 -12.07 8.32
C ILE A 54 6.63 -11.80 6.83
N PHE A 55 5.91 -12.46 5.92
CA PHE A 55 6.04 -12.17 4.49
C PHE A 55 5.68 -10.73 4.17
N THR A 56 4.59 -10.21 4.74
CA THR A 56 4.15 -8.82 4.56
C THR A 56 5.16 -7.81 5.11
N PHE A 57 5.82 -8.13 6.23
CA PHE A 57 6.92 -7.34 6.74
C PHE A 57 8.08 -7.26 5.72
N LEU A 58 8.47 -8.39 5.13
CA LEU A 58 9.50 -8.42 4.08
C LEU A 58 9.07 -7.65 2.82
N GLU A 59 7.83 -7.81 2.36
CA GLU A 59 7.29 -7.05 1.23
C GLU A 59 7.32 -5.54 1.50
N SER A 60 6.99 -5.13 2.73
CA SER A 60 7.03 -3.71 3.11
C SER A 60 8.44 -3.12 3.05
N LEU A 61 9.48 -3.90 3.37
CA LEU A 61 10.88 -3.49 3.19
C LEU A 61 11.23 -3.29 1.71
N ILE A 62 10.75 -4.18 0.84
CA ILE A 62 10.98 -4.07 -0.61
C ILE A 62 10.28 -2.83 -1.17
N VAL A 63 9.02 -2.60 -0.81
CA VAL A 63 8.26 -1.41 -1.24
C VAL A 63 8.89 -0.13 -0.71
N TRP A 64 9.31 -0.12 0.55
CA TRP A 64 10.04 1.01 1.15
C TRP A 64 11.36 1.31 0.43
N LEU A 65 12.14 0.27 0.10
CA LEU A 65 13.38 0.41 -0.63
C LEU A 65 13.13 1.00 -2.02
N ALA A 66 12.16 0.46 -2.76
CA ALA A 66 11.75 0.98 -4.07
C ALA A 66 11.30 2.45 -3.99
N ALA A 67 10.47 2.80 -3.00
CA ALA A 67 10.02 4.16 -2.78
C ALA A 67 11.18 5.12 -2.42
N THR A 68 12.13 4.66 -1.60
CA THR A 68 13.32 5.44 -1.25
C THR A 68 14.19 5.69 -2.48
N LEU A 69 14.39 4.66 -3.32
CA LEU A 69 15.15 4.76 -4.57
C LEU A 69 14.51 5.73 -5.56
N LEU A 70 13.19 5.64 -5.75
CA LEU A 70 12.43 6.58 -6.58
C LEU A 70 12.48 8.01 -6.03
N GLY A 71 12.55 8.15 -4.70
CA GLY A 71 12.69 9.44 -4.04
C GLY A 71 13.99 10.20 -4.39
N PHE A 72 15.05 9.51 -4.81
CA PHE A 72 16.26 10.16 -5.32
C PHE A 72 16.07 10.82 -6.68
N LEU A 73 15.02 10.47 -7.43
CA LEU A 73 14.66 11.14 -8.69
C LEU A 73 13.94 12.48 -8.44
N LEU A 74 13.48 12.74 -7.21
CA LEU A 74 12.82 14.01 -6.87
C LEU A 74 13.83 15.17 -6.79
N PRO A 75 13.39 16.42 -7.04
CA PRO A 75 14.28 17.56 -7.10
C PRO A 75 15.13 17.76 -5.83
N ARG A 76 16.42 18.06 -6.01
CA ARG A 76 17.41 18.23 -4.93
C ARG A 76 17.09 19.39 -3.96
N HIS A 77 16.32 20.37 -4.39
CA HIS A 77 15.93 21.52 -3.57
C HIS A 77 14.76 21.24 -2.60
N TRP A 78 14.13 20.06 -2.67
CA TRP A 78 13.11 19.68 -1.69
C TRP A 78 13.74 19.23 -0.39
N ASP A 79 13.11 19.59 0.71
CA ASP A 79 13.44 19.09 2.04
C ASP A 79 13.12 17.59 2.16
N ALA A 80 13.85 16.92 3.05
CA ALA A 80 13.72 15.48 3.28
C ALA A 80 12.29 15.08 3.68
N GLU A 81 11.63 15.89 4.51
CA GLU A 81 10.25 15.63 4.95
C GLU A 81 9.27 15.68 3.79
N ARG A 82 9.35 16.71 2.93
CA ARG A 82 8.50 16.83 1.75
C ARG A 82 8.70 15.69 0.75
N ARG A 83 9.94 15.21 0.56
CA ARG A 83 10.20 14.03 -0.29
C ARG A 83 9.59 12.77 0.30
N ALA A 84 9.80 12.49 1.58
CA ALA A 84 9.21 11.34 2.25
C ALA A 84 7.67 11.39 2.22
N MET A 85 7.09 12.57 2.45
CA MET A 85 5.65 12.80 2.34
C MET A 85 5.14 12.53 0.93
N MET A 86 5.83 13.02 -0.11
CA MET A 86 5.46 12.78 -1.49
C MET A 86 5.49 11.29 -1.81
N MET A 87 6.60 10.61 -1.50
CA MET A 87 6.72 9.17 -1.75
C MET A 87 5.69 8.36 -0.98
N GLY A 88 5.44 8.70 0.29
CA GLY A 88 4.41 8.06 1.10
C GLY A 88 3.00 8.23 0.51
N MET A 89 2.67 9.42 0.01
CA MET A 89 1.40 9.68 -0.67
C MET A 89 1.27 8.85 -1.96
N LEU A 90 2.32 8.77 -2.78
CA LEU A 90 2.33 7.95 -4.00
C LEU A 90 2.14 6.46 -3.68
N VAL A 91 2.83 5.96 -2.65
CA VAL A 91 2.68 4.57 -2.18
C VAL A 91 1.25 4.30 -1.71
N LEU A 92 0.64 5.20 -0.94
CA LEU A 92 -0.76 5.04 -0.51
C LEU A 92 -1.74 5.04 -1.69
N ILE A 93 -1.56 5.90 -2.68
CA ILE A 93 -2.39 5.90 -3.89
C ILE A 93 -2.24 4.58 -4.63
N ALA A 94 -1.01 4.11 -4.83
CA ALA A 94 -0.74 2.81 -5.46
C ALA A 94 -1.37 1.65 -4.68
N ALA A 95 -1.25 1.67 -3.35
CA ALA A 95 -1.83 0.66 -2.47
C ALA A 95 -3.37 0.67 -2.52
N ILE A 96 -4.01 1.84 -2.54
CA ILE A 96 -5.46 1.95 -2.72
C ILE A 96 -5.89 1.32 -4.04
N TRP A 97 -5.17 1.57 -5.13
CA TRP A 97 -5.44 0.94 -6.42
C TRP A 97 -5.27 -0.58 -6.38
N ALA A 98 -4.21 -1.07 -5.74
CA ALA A 98 -3.96 -2.51 -5.58
C ALA A 98 -5.07 -3.18 -4.74
N MET A 99 -5.45 -2.58 -3.61
CA MET A 99 -6.54 -3.05 -2.75
C MET A 99 -7.89 -3.02 -3.48
N ALA A 100 -8.19 -1.94 -4.21
CA ALA A 100 -9.42 -1.83 -5.00
C ALA A 100 -9.48 -2.88 -6.12
N GLY A 101 -8.36 -3.13 -6.80
CA GLY A 101 -8.25 -4.18 -7.82
C GLY A 101 -8.48 -5.57 -7.23
N SER A 102 -7.82 -5.88 -6.12
CA SER A 102 -8.00 -7.14 -5.39
C SER A 102 -9.44 -7.31 -4.87
N LEU A 103 -10.05 -6.26 -4.33
CA LEU A 103 -11.44 -6.29 -3.88
C LEU A 103 -12.41 -6.51 -5.04
N TYR A 104 -12.19 -5.82 -6.17
CA TYR A 104 -12.99 -6.00 -7.37
C TYR A 104 -12.93 -7.45 -7.87
N PHE A 105 -11.74 -8.04 -7.88
CA PHE A 105 -11.54 -9.45 -8.23
C PHE A 105 -12.27 -10.40 -7.28
N LEU A 106 -12.13 -10.18 -5.96
CA LEU A 106 -12.81 -10.99 -4.94
C LEU A 106 -14.34 -10.93 -5.04
N LEU A 107 -14.90 -9.78 -5.39
CA LEU A 107 -16.35 -9.62 -5.53
C LEU A 107 -16.91 -10.37 -6.75
N GLY A 108 -16.06 -10.81 -7.69
CA GLY A 108 -16.48 -11.55 -8.89
C GLY A 108 -17.48 -10.81 -9.77
N LYS A 109 -17.61 -9.49 -9.59
CA LYS A 109 -18.63 -8.70 -10.30
C LYS A 109 -18.18 -8.46 -11.73
N PRO A 110 -18.96 -8.88 -12.75
CA PRO A 110 -18.62 -8.59 -14.13
C PRO A 110 -18.62 -7.07 -14.35
N PHE A 111 -17.88 -6.61 -15.36
CA PHE A 111 -17.97 -5.22 -15.79
C PHE A 111 -19.42 -4.86 -16.15
N PRO A 112 -19.87 -3.62 -15.89
CA PRO A 112 -21.19 -3.20 -16.29
C PRO A 112 -21.42 -3.44 -17.78
N ALA A 113 -22.56 -4.01 -18.14
CA ALA A 113 -22.86 -4.42 -19.52
C ALA A 113 -22.74 -3.25 -20.53
N PHE A 114 -23.05 -2.02 -20.11
CA PHE A 114 -22.89 -0.84 -20.96
C PHE A 114 -21.42 -0.56 -21.32
N VAL A 115 -20.48 -0.80 -20.40
CA VAL A 115 -19.04 -0.61 -20.64
C VAL A 115 -18.53 -1.67 -21.61
N LEU A 116 -18.94 -2.92 -21.40
CA LEU A 116 -18.58 -4.03 -22.30
C LEU A 116 -19.13 -3.79 -23.71
N ASN A 117 -20.38 -3.35 -23.84
CA ASN A 117 -20.99 -3.03 -25.14
C ASN A 117 -20.30 -1.84 -25.82
N PHE A 118 -19.92 -0.82 -25.07
CA PHE A 118 -19.16 0.31 -25.58
C PHE A 118 -17.78 -0.12 -26.09
N LEU A 119 -17.04 -0.91 -25.28
CA LEU A 119 -15.73 -1.44 -25.66
C LEU A 119 -15.82 -2.36 -26.88
N ALA A 120 -16.82 -3.25 -26.94
CA ALA A 120 -17.02 -4.16 -28.07
C ALA A 120 -17.29 -3.42 -29.39
N ARG A 121 -18.00 -2.28 -29.35
CA ARG A 121 -18.31 -1.46 -30.55
C ARG A 121 -17.13 -0.61 -31.03
N SER A 122 -16.10 -0.41 -30.21
CA SER A 122 -15.00 0.52 -30.50
C SER A 122 -13.96 0.04 -31.52
N GLY A 123 -14.00 -1.23 -31.93
CA GLY A 123 -12.99 -1.86 -32.80
C GLY A 123 -11.62 -2.12 -32.14
N HIS A 124 -11.27 -1.38 -31.08
CA HIS A 124 -10.01 -1.52 -30.34
C HIS A 124 -10.22 -1.52 -28.81
N PRO A 125 -10.94 -2.51 -28.25
CA PRO A 125 -11.34 -2.53 -26.84
C PRO A 125 -10.14 -2.43 -25.88
N LEU A 126 -9.04 -3.12 -26.18
CA LEU A 126 -7.86 -3.13 -25.32
C LEU A 126 -7.19 -1.76 -25.22
N LYS A 127 -7.09 -1.02 -26.33
CA LYS A 127 -6.46 0.31 -26.35
C LYS A 127 -7.28 1.32 -25.56
N LEU A 128 -8.61 1.29 -25.70
CA LEU A 128 -9.49 2.17 -24.94
C LEU A 128 -9.48 1.85 -23.45
N LEU A 129 -9.46 0.57 -23.09
CA LEU A 129 -9.38 0.16 -21.69
C LEU A 129 -8.07 0.66 -21.08
N LEU A 130 -6.93 0.42 -21.73
CA LEU A 130 -5.61 0.87 -21.28
C LEU A 130 -5.51 2.40 -21.22
N ALA A 131 -6.02 3.11 -22.23
CA ALA A 131 -6.01 4.57 -22.25
C ALA A 131 -6.90 5.15 -21.14
N GLY A 132 -8.10 4.60 -20.95
CA GLY A 132 -9.04 5.01 -19.91
C GLY A 132 -8.50 4.75 -18.51
N SER A 133 -8.02 3.53 -18.24
CA SER A 133 -7.42 3.18 -16.95
C SER A 133 -6.13 3.98 -16.71
N GLY A 134 -5.29 4.12 -17.73
CA GLY A 134 -4.05 4.90 -17.66
C GLY A 134 -4.32 6.37 -17.36
N ALA A 135 -5.30 6.99 -18.02
CA ALA A 135 -5.70 8.36 -17.75
C ALA A 135 -6.24 8.54 -16.32
N LEU A 136 -7.05 7.59 -15.84
CA LEU A 136 -7.60 7.62 -14.49
C LEU A 136 -6.49 7.48 -13.43
N VAL A 137 -5.58 6.52 -13.61
CA VAL A 137 -4.42 6.34 -12.74
C VAL A 137 -3.56 7.60 -12.76
N LEU A 138 -3.20 8.10 -13.95
CA LEU A 138 -2.41 9.31 -14.12
C LEU A 138 -3.06 10.51 -13.41
N PHE A 139 -4.37 10.68 -13.52
CA PHE A 139 -5.11 11.74 -12.83
C PHE A 139 -5.01 11.60 -11.30
N THR A 140 -5.19 10.39 -10.76
CA THR A 140 -5.07 10.15 -9.31
C THR A 140 -3.67 10.42 -8.75
N PHE A 141 -2.62 10.29 -9.56
CA PHE A 141 -1.25 10.63 -9.18
C PHE A 141 -0.94 12.12 -9.39
N ALA A 142 -1.33 12.67 -10.54
CA ALA A 142 -1.00 14.03 -10.95
C ALA A 142 -1.69 15.09 -10.08
N VAL A 143 -2.96 14.88 -9.70
CA VAL A 143 -3.72 15.87 -8.91
C VAL A 143 -3.10 16.08 -7.53
N PRO A 144 -2.85 15.04 -6.70
CA PRO A 144 -2.23 15.23 -5.39
C PRO A 144 -0.80 15.78 -5.50
N LEU A 145 -0.03 15.35 -6.50
CA LEU A 145 1.31 15.88 -6.78
C LEU A 145 1.26 17.39 -7.05
N TYR A 146 0.37 17.83 -7.96
CA TYR A 146 0.18 19.24 -8.29
C TYR A 146 -0.30 20.06 -7.08
N LEU A 147 -1.28 19.54 -6.33
CA LEU A 147 -1.79 20.20 -5.12
C LEU A 147 -0.73 20.33 -4.03
N SER A 148 0.13 19.31 -3.86
CA SER A 148 1.27 19.33 -2.93
C SER A 148 2.34 20.34 -3.34
N LEU A 149 2.48 20.61 -4.63
CA LEU A 149 3.40 21.64 -5.12
C LEU A 149 2.87 23.05 -4.86
N ARG A 150 1.57 23.26 -5.02
CA ARG A 150 0.94 24.59 -4.97
C ARG A 150 0.45 25.00 -3.58
N SER A 151 -0.02 24.06 -2.77
CA SER A 151 -0.76 24.35 -1.53
C SER A 151 -0.03 23.85 -0.28
N LYS A 152 0.53 24.79 0.50
CA LYS A 152 1.11 24.50 1.83
C LYS A 152 0.08 23.89 2.79
N ARG A 153 -1.20 24.28 2.68
CA ARG A 153 -2.30 23.72 3.50
C ARG A 153 -2.53 22.24 3.19
N PHE A 154 -2.52 21.88 1.91
CA PHE A 154 -2.65 20.48 1.49
C PHE A 154 -1.47 19.66 1.99
N CYS A 155 -0.24 20.16 1.79
CA CYS A 155 0.99 19.54 2.31
C CYS A 155 0.90 19.27 3.83
N LYS A 156 0.46 20.25 4.63
CA LYS A 156 0.30 20.08 6.08
C LYS A 156 -0.73 19.00 6.44
N LYS A 157 -1.88 18.99 5.77
CA LYS A 157 -2.93 17.97 5.99
C LYS A 157 -2.46 16.56 5.63
N VAL A 158 -1.77 16.41 4.50
CA VAL A 158 -1.19 15.13 4.09
C VAL A 158 -0.15 14.67 5.10
N GLN A 159 0.75 15.56 5.52
CA GLN A 159 1.78 15.23 6.50
C GLN A 159 1.17 14.77 7.85
N GLU A 160 0.11 15.43 8.30
CA GLU A 160 -0.61 15.05 9.52
C GLU A 160 -1.31 13.69 9.37
N GLY A 161 -1.98 13.45 8.24
CA GLY A 161 -2.58 12.15 7.93
C GLY A 161 -1.54 11.03 7.89
N LEU A 162 -0.40 11.26 7.25
CA LEU A 162 0.71 10.31 7.20
C LEU A 162 1.32 10.02 8.57
N LYS A 163 1.43 11.04 9.45
CA LYS A 163 1.87 10.84 10.83
C LYS A 163 0.91 9.94 11.62
N ASN A 164 -0.39 10.14 11.47
CA ASN A 164 -1.40 9.32 12.13
C ASN A 164 -1.37 7.87 11.62
N LEU A 165 -1.23 7.69 10.30
CA LEU A 165 -1.06 6.36 9.71
C LEU A 165 0.24 5.68 10.17
N ALA A 166 1.34 6.42 10.26
CA ALA A 166 2.60 5.89 10.76
C ALA A 166 2.49 5.45 12.23
N LEU A 167 1.75 6.19 13.06
CA LEU A 167 1.45 5.79 14.43
C LEU A 167 0.66 4.48 14.48
N LEU A 168 -0.39 4.34 13.67
CA LEU A 168 -1.14 3.08 13.57
C LEU A 168 -0.26 1.92 13.07
N SER A 169 0.65 2.20 12.13
CA SER A 169 1.62 1.24 11.57
C SER A 169 2.51 0.60 12.63
N SER A 170 2.84 1.35 13.69
CA SER A 170 3.69 0.84 14.77
C SER A 170 3.07 -0.36 15.51
N VAL A 171 1.73 -0.42 15.57
CA VAL A 171 1.00 -1.56 16.15
C VAL A 171 1.20 -2.81 15.31
N TYR A 172 1.23 -2.68 13.99
CA TYR A 172 1.44 -3.81 13.08
C TYR A 172 2.85 -4.39 13.20
N ILE A 173 3.87 -3.56 13.39
CA ILE A 173 5.24 -4.06 13.66
C ILE A 173 5.28 -4.88 14.96
N ALA A 174 4.51 -4.48 15.98
CA ALA A 174 4.40 -5.30 17.19
C ALA A 174 3.72 -6.65 16.90
N LEU A 175 2.74 -6.69 16.00
CA LEU A 175 2.13 -7.94 15.54
C LEU A 175 3.13 -8.81 14.78
N ASP A 176 4.03 -8.24 13.98
CA ASP A 176 5.08 -9.00 13.29
C ASP A 176 6.04 -9.67 14.29
N ALA A 177 6.40 -8.97 15.36
CA ALA A 177 7.24 -9.54 16.42
C ALA A 177 6.55 -10.73 17.12
N VAL A 178 5.24 -10.61 17.37
CA VAL A 178 4.43 -11.72 17.90
C VAL A 178 4.36 -12.88 16.89
N GLY A 179 4.12 -12.57 15.61
CA GLY A 179 4.09 -13.57 14.54
C GLY A 179 5.41 -14.33 14.42
N LEU A 180 6.54 -13.62 14.50
CA LEU A 180 7.87 -14.22 14.51
C LEU A 180 8.06 -15.17 15.70
N PHE A 181 7.65 -14.76 16.90
CA PHE A 181 7.72 -15.60 18.08
C PHE A 181 6.90 -16.89 17.94
N ILE A 182 5.68 -16.79 17.41
CA ILE A 182 4.82 -17.95 17.13
C ILE A 182 5.50 -18.89 16.14
N VAL A 183 6.08 -18.35 15.05
CA VAL A 183 6.78 -19.16 14.05
C VAL A 183 8.00 -19.87 14.65
N ILE A 184 8.77 -19.20 15.51
CA ILE A 184 9.91 -19.83 16.20
C ILE A 184 9.44 -20.99 17.07
N ILE A 185 8.43 -20.79 17.93
CA ILE A 185 7.91 -21.85 18.82
C ILE A 185 7.40 -23.05 18.01
N ARG A 186 6.77 -22.83 16.85
CA ARG A 186 6.26 -23.93 16.02
C ARG A 186 7.35 -24.77 15.35
N ASN A 187 8.57 -24.25 15.20
CA ASN A 187 9.67 -24.91 14.50
C ASN A 187 10.78 -25.43 15.43
N LEU A 188 10.66 -25.20 16.75
CA LEU A 188 11.51 -25.81 17.79
C LEU A 188 10.93 -27.15 18.24
#